data_AF-A0A8X8BYQ0-F1
#
_entry.id   AF-A0A8X8BYQ0-F1
#
_cell.length_a   1.000
_cell.length_b   1.000
_cell.length_c   1.000
_cell.angle_alpha   90.00
_cell.angle_beta   90.00
_cell.angle_gamma   90.00
#
_symmetry.space_group_name_H-M   'P 1'
#
loop_
_entity.id
_entity.type
_entity.pdbx_description
1 polymer ?
#
loop_
_entity_poly.entity_id
_entity_poly.type
_entity_poly.pdbx_seq_one_letter_code
_entity_poly.pdbx_strand_id
1 'polypeptide(L)'
;MRVLLGIGQVIERRNLHPKNLDTFSQPSVELQLDSAVHAMLNKEIAEKTRELRRTRGEDLQGLNMEELEKLEKLIEGSLCRVIETKGAKILKEADALKSKEQQLIEENQRLKQRFMNLSKGQGHLLEQGRSSDSMVTNISSNSANPRQDFVNVCSFLTLGKLTRSLNATPKLSCRLPFPD
;
A
#
# COMPACT_ATOMS: atom_id res chain seq x y z
N MET A 1 56.58 60.64 21.22
CA MET A 1 55.59 61.56 21.84
C MET A 1 54.20 60.96 21.66
N ARG A 2 53.50 60.60 22.75
CA ARG A 2 52.10 60.17 22.69
C ARG A 2 51.23 61.43 22.79
N VAL A 3 50.47 61.74 21.74
CA VAL A 3 49.53 62.87 21.75
C VAL A 3 48.28 62.42 22.50
N LEU A 4 48.10 62.88 23.74
CA LEU A 4 46.81 62.73 24.44
C LEU A 4 45.82 63.67 23.77
N LEU A 5 44.83 63.09 23.08
CA LEU A 5 43.70 63.84 22.57
C LEU A 5 42.71 64.07 23.71
N GLY A 6 42.37 65.32 23.94
CA GLY A 6 41.32 65.69 24.89
C GLY A 6 39.97 65.11 24.45
N ILE A 7 39.14 64.73 25.42
CA ILE A 7 37.81 64.14 25.20
C ILE A 7 36.97 64.98 24.23
N GLY A 8 37.09 66.32 24.27
CA GLY A 8 36.42 67.21 23.33
C GLY A 8 36.81 66.98 21.86
N GLN A 9 38.10 66.81 21.56
CA GLN A 9 38.57 66.51 20.20
C GLN A 9 38.17 65.10 19.74
N VAL A 10 38.07 64.15 20.68
CA VAL A 10 37.58 62.79 20.40
C VAL A 10 36.08 62.82 20.05
N ILE A 11 35.29 63.64 20.76
CA ILE A 11 33.86 63.83 20.49
C ILE A 11 33.64 64.56 19.16
N GLU A 12 34.40 65.62 18.89
CA GLU A 12 34.31 66.40 17.66
C GLU A 12 34.63 65.55 16.42
N ARG A 13 35.70 64.74 16.47
CA ARG A 13 36.00 63.78 15.39
C ARG A 13 34.93 62.71 15.22
N ARG A 14 34.28 62.28 16.31
CA ARG A 14 33.16 61.33 16.25
C ARG A 14 31.92 61.95 15.60
N ASN A 15 31.72 63.25 15.76
CA ASN A 15 30.60 63.99 15.16
C ASN A 15 30.85 64.35 13.69
N LEU A 16 32.12 64.49 13.28
CA LEU A 16 32.52 64.67 11.87
C LEU A 16 32.49 63.37 11.07
N HIS A 17 32.46 62.21 11.75
CA HIS A 17 32.18 60.95 11.08
C HIS A 17 30.67 60.87 10.82
N PRO A 18 30.18 60.95 9.57
CA PRO A 18 28.79 60.65 9.30
C PRO A 18 28.54 59.23 9.81
N LYS A 19 27.65 59.12 10.78
CA LYS A 19 27.08 57.85 11.18
C LYS A 19 26.36 57.32 9.94
N ASN A 20 26.95 56.35 9.25
CA ASN A 20 26.24 55.46 8.33
C ASN A 20 25.27 54.57 9.11
N LEU A 21 24.47 55.16 9.99
CA LEU A 21 23.43 54.50 10.78
C LEU A 21 22.20 54.14 9.93
N ASP A 22 22.21 54.49 8.64
CA ASP A 22 21.22 54.08 7.66
C ASP A 22 21.59 52.79 6.90
N THR A 23 22.78 52.19 7.14
CA THR A 23 23.19 50.94 6.46
C THR A 23 23.01 49.67 7.28
N PHE A 24 22.65 49.76 8.56
CA PHE A 24 22.29 48.59 9.39
C PHE A 24 20.78 48.41 9.57
N SER A 25 19.97 49.35 9.03
CA SER A 25 18.52 49.24 8.91
C SER A 25 18.10 48.44 7.67
N GLN A 26 19.04 48.17 6.76
CA GLN A 26 18.80 47.35 5.58
C GLN A 26 19.13 45.90 5.95
N PRO A 27 18.15 44.98 5.94
CA PRO A 27 18.46 43.57 6.16
C PRO A 27 19.50 43.18 5.10
N SER A 28 20.58 42.50 5.51
CA SER A 28 21.62 42.08 4.57
C SER A 28 20.96 41.32 3.42
N VAL A 29 21.43 41.54 2.19
CA VAL A 29 20.83 40.93 0.99
C VAL A 29 20.74 39.41 1.13
N GLU A 30 21.71 38.80 1.82
CA GLU A 30 21.75 37.39 2.20
C GLU A 30 20.59 36.99 3.13
N LEU A 31 20.32 37.76 4.19
CA LEU A 31 19.20 37.49 5.12
C LEU A 31 17.83 37.68 4.45
N GLN A 32 17.69 38.64 3.52
CA GLN A 32 16.47 38.81 2.72
C GLN A 32 16.27 37.63 1.75
N LEU A 33 17.35 37.15 1.15
CA LEU A 33 17.32 35.99 0.26
C LEU A 33 16.92 34.72 1.04
N ASP A 34 17.49 34.50 2.22
CA ASP A 34 17.12 33.37 3.09
C ASP A 34 15.66 33.42 3.51
N SER A 35 15.15 34.60 3.86
CA SER A 35 13.73 34.81 4.17
C SER A 35 12.83 34.50 2.97
N ALA A 36 13.21 34.96 1.77
CA ALA A 36 12.48 34.69 0.54
C ALA A 36 12.47 33.20 0.18
N VAL A 37 13.63 32.53 0.28
CA VAL A 37 13.77 31.09 0.06
C VAL A 37 12.90 30.30 1.05
N HIS A 38 12.94 30.65 2.33
CA HIS A 38 12.11 30.02 3.35
C HIS A 38 10.61 30.21 3.09
N ALA A 39 10.19 31.40 2.65
CA ALA A 39 8.81 31.66 2.25
C ALA A 39 8.38 30.82 1.04
N MET A 40 9.27 30.65 0.06
CA MET A 40 9.02 29.77 -1.10
C MET A 40 8.85 28.31 -0.69
N LEU A 41 9.75 27.78 0.15
CA LEU A 41 9.69 26.41 0.64
C LEU A 41 8.41 26.16 1.44
N ASN A 42 8.00 27.09 2.32
CA ASN A 42 6.75 26.95 3.06
C ASN A 42 5.52 26.94 2.15
N LYS A 43 5.54 27.74 1.08
CA LYS A 43 4.48 27.73 0.07
C LYS A 43 4.40 26.37 -0.63
N GLU A 44 5.55 25.79 -1.01
CA GLU A 44 5.61 24.47 -1.64
C GLU A 44 5.11 23.37 -0.69
N ILE A 45 5.51 23.38 0.59
CA ILE A 45 5.02 22.44 1.60
C ILE A 45 3.50 22.54 1.75
N ALA A 46 2.95 23.76 1.81
CA ALA A 46 1.52 23.98 1.93
C ALA A 46 0.77 23.48 0.69
N GLU A 47 1.33 23.67 -0.50
CA GLU A 47 0.79 23.16 -1.77
C GLU A 47 0.81 21.63 -1.82
N LYS A 48 1.95 21.01 -1.51
CA LYS A 48 2.07 19.54 -1.47
C LYS A 48 1.18 18.89 -0.43
N THR A 49 1.02 19.54 0.72
CA THR A 49 0.09 19.09 1.76
C THR A 49 -1.36 19.16 1.27
N ARG A 50 -1.72 20.20 0.49
CA ARG A 50 -3.05 20.30 -0.15
C ARG A 50 -3.24 19.24 -1.22
N GLU A 51 -2.24 18.98 -2.07
CA GLU A 51 -2.28 17.90 -3.05
C GLU A 51 -2.52 16.53 -2.37
N LEU A 52 -1.80 16.25 -1.27
CA LEU A 52 -2.00 15.02 -0.50
C LEU A 52 -3.42 14.90 0.05
N ARG A 53 -3.98 15.97 0.62
CA ARG A 53 -5.38 15.99 1.08
C ARG A 53 -6.36 15.73 -0.06
N ARG A 54 -6.13 16.32 -1.25
CA ARG A 54 -6.92 16.02 -2.46
C ARG A 54 -6.86 14.55 -2.86
N THR A 55 -5.69 13.93 -2.82
CA THR A 55 -5.59 12.48 -3.10
C THR A 55 -6.33 11.59 -2.10
N ARG A 56 -6.66 12.12 -0.91
CA ARG A 56 -7.51 11.44 0.10
C ARG A 56 -9.00 11.72 -0.07
N GLY A 57 -9.39 12.55 -1.04
CA GLY A 57 -10.78 12.99 -1.23
C GLY A 57 -11.17 14.21 -0.40
N GLU A 58 -10.22 14.89 0.21
CA GLU A 58 -10.43 16.14 0.97
C GLU A 58 -10.18 17.35 0.05
N ASP A 59 -10.62 18.57 0.41
CA ASP A 59 -10.29 19.81 -0.33
C ASP A 59 -10.56 19.78 -1.86
N LEU A 60 -11.60 19.06 -2.28
CA LEU A 60 -12.01 18.94 -3.69
C LEU A 60 -12.77 20.16 -4.21
N GLN A 61 -13.24 21.02 -3.30
CA GLN A 61 -13.97 22.24 -3.63
C GLN A 61 -13.09 23.16 -4.49
N GLY A 62 -13.66 23.69 -5.57
CA GLY A 62 -12.96 24.58 -6.50
C GLY A 62 -12.14 23.88 -7.57
N LEU A 63 -12.10 22.53 -7.59
CA LEU A 63 -11.60 21.78 -8.74
C LEU A 63 -12.70 21.68 -9.82
N ASN A 64 -12.31 21.77 -11.08
CA ASN A 64 -13.19 21.53 -12.21
C ASN A 64 -13.25 20.03 -12.57
N MET A 65 -14.17 19.66 -13.47
CA MET A 65 -14.38 18.25 -13.84
C MET A 65 -13.11 17.59 -14.43
N GLU A 66 -12.34 18.31 -15.23
CA GLU A 66 -11.11 17.80 -15.84
C GLU A 66 -10.03 17.56 -14.78
N GLU A 67 -9.92 18.45 -13.79
CA GLU A 67 -9.00 18.31 -12.66
C GLU A 67 -9.39 17.14 -11.75
N LEU A 68 -10.69 16.94 -11.48
CA LEU A 68 -11.17 15.75 -10.77
C LEU A 68 -10.84 14.48 -11.54
N GLU A 69 -11.08 14.44 -12.85
CA GLU A 69 -10.79 13.26 -13.68
C GLU A 69 -9.29 12.93 -13.70
N LYS A 70 -8.42 13.95 -13.76
CA LYS A 70 -6.96 13.76 -13.64
C LYS A 70 -6.57 13.19 -12.27
N LEU A 71 -7.19 13.69 -11.20
CA LEU A 71 -6.97 13.21 -9.85
C LEU A 71 -7.40 11.74 -9.70
N GLU A 72 -8.58 11.39 -10.21
CA GLU A 72 -9.08 10.01 -10.23
C GLU A 72 -8.14 9.07 -10.97
N LYS A 73 -7.74 9.42 -12.21
CA LYS A 73 -6.81 8.61 -13.00
C LYS A 73 -5.47 8.41 -12.31
N LEU A 74 -4.97 9.43 -11.61
CA LEU A 74 -3.73 9.34 -10.85
C LEU A 74 -3.87 8.37 -9.68
N ILE A 75 -4.96 8.46 -8.91
CA ILE A 75 -5.24 7.57 -7.79
C ILE A 75 -5.45 6.14 -8.29
N GLU A 76 -6.28 5.94 -9.31
CA GLU A 76 -6.58 4.65 -9.93
C GLU A 76 -5.31 3.97 -10.44
N GLY A 77 -4.48 4.69 -11.20
CA GLY A 77 -3.20 4.17 -11.68
C GLY A 77 -2.24 3.81 -10.55
N SER A 78 -2.19 4.61 -9.48
CA SER A 78 -1.35 4.31 -8.30
C SER A 78 -1.83 3.08 -7.54
N LEU A 79 -3.15 2.93 -7.39
CA LEU A 79 -3.78 1.81 -6.72
C LEU A 79 -3.60 0.52 -7.53
N CYS A 80 -3.79 0.58 -8.85
CA CYS A 80 -3.61 -0.54 -9.77
C CYS A 80 -2.19 -1.13 -9.61
N ARG A 81 -1.15 -0.29 -9.62
CA ARG A 81 0.24 -0.72 -9.37
C ARG A 81 0.43 -1.39 -8.01
N VAL A 82 -0.21 -0.88 -6.96
CA VAL A 82 -0.14 -1.46 -5.60
C VAL A 82 -0.81 -2.83 -5.56
N ILE A 83 -1.97 -2.97 -6.18
CA ILE A 83 -2.73 -4.23 -6.25
C ILE A 83 -1.93 -5.27 -7.04
N GLU A 84 -1.43 -4.93 -8.22
CA GLU A 84 -0.62 -5.83 -9.04
C GLU A 84 0.62 -6.31 -8.29
N THR A 85 1.36 -5.37 -7.67
CA THR A 85 2.58 -5.70 -6.94
C THR A 85 2.31 -6.59 -5.73
N LYS A 86 1.27 -6.28 -4.94
CA LYS A 86 0.91 -7.08 -3.78
C LYS A 86 0.33 -8.44 -4.18
N GLY A 87 -0.51 -8.47 -5.21
CA GLY A 87 -1.10 -9.68 -5.75
C GLY A 87 -0.04 -10.64 -6.28
N ALA A 88 0.94 -10.14 -7.02
CA ALA A 88 2.07 -10.95 -7.51
C ALA A 88 2.90 -11.56 -6.37
N LYS A 89 3.15 -10.78 -5.29
CA LYS A 89 3.86 -11.29 -4.11
C LYS A 89 3.06 -12.40 -3.40
N ILE A 90 1.77 -12.17 -3.17
CA ILE A 90 0.88 -13.15 -2.52
C ILE A 90 0.81 -14.44 -3.35
N LEU A 91 0.63 -14.32 -4.66
CA LEU A 91 0.55 -15.48 -5.56
C LEU A 91 1.85 -16.30 -5.52
N LYS A 92 3.00 -15.63 -5.58
CA LYS A 92 4.31 -16.28 -5.48
C LYS A 92 4.49 -17.03 -4.16
N GLU A 93 4.07 -16.44 -3.05
CA GLU A 93 4.13 -17.09 -1.74
C GLU A 93 3.18 -18.29 -1.65
N ALA A 94 1.97 -18.16 -2.20
CA ALA A 94 1.01 -19.26 -2.27
C ALA A 94 1.55 -20.45 -3.08
N ASP A 95 2.17 -20.18 -4.24
CA ASP A 95 2.78 -21.23 -5.07
C ASP A 95 3.96 -21.92 -4.38
N ALA A 96 4.78 -21.15 -3.65
CA ALA A 96 5.88 -21.71 -2.86
C ALA A 96 5.37 -22.62 -1.74
N LEU A 97 4.31 -22.21 -1.03
CA LEU A 97 3.68 -23.02 0.01
C LEU A 97 3.05 -24.29 -0.56
N LYS A 98 2.34 -24.20 -1.67
CA LYS A 98 1.73 -25.35 -2.37
C LYS A 98 2.78 -26.36 -2.81
N SER A 99 3.93 -25.88 -3.31
CA SER A 99 5.06 -26.75 -3.67
C SER A 99 5.63 -27.47 -2.45
N LYS A 100 5.75 -26.76 -1.32
CA LYS A 100 6.24 -27.34 -0.06
C LYS A 100 5.25 -28.36 0.53
N GLU A 101 3.95 -28.09 0.44
CA GLU A 101 2.89 -29.04 0.82
C GLU A 101 3.05 -30.35 0.04
N GLN A 102 3.20 -30.27 -1.28
CA GLN A 102 3.37 -31.44 -2.13
C GLN A 102 4.61 -32.27 -1.74
N GLN A 103 5.75 -31.61 -1.50
CA GLN A 103 6.98 -32.27 -1.07
C GLN A 103 6.80 -32.97 0.28
N LEU A 104 6.11 -32.34 1.24
CA LEU A 104 5.86 -32.93 2.55
C LEU A 104 4.91 -34.13 2.47
N ILE A 105 3.90 -34.07 1.61
CA ILE A 105 2.98 -35.19 1.37
C ILE A 105 3.77 -36.40 0.83
N GLU A 106 4.62 -36.19 -0.18
CA GLU A 106 5.44 -37.24 -0.77
C GLU A 106 6.43 -37.85 0.24
N GLU A 107 7.15 -37.00 0.98
CA GLU A 107 8.08 -37.45 2.02
C GLU A 107 7.37 -38.20 3.15
N ASN A 108 6.17 -37.75 3.57
CA ASN A 108 5.37 -38.45 4.57
C ASN A 108 4.93 -39.83 4.08
N GLN A 109 4.51 -39.94 2.82
CA GLN A 109 4.18 -41.23 2.19
C GLN A 109 5.39 -42.17 2.14
N ARG A 110 6.56 -41.65 1.72
CA ARG A 110 7.81 -42.40 1.67
C ARG A 110 8.23 -42.92 3.05
N LEU A 111 8.12 -42.09 4.08
CA LEU A 111 8.43 -42.49 5.46
C LEU A 111 7.44 -43.53 5.99
N LYS A 112 6.14 -43.37 5.74
CA LYS A 112 5.12 -44.38 6.09
C LYS A 112 5.42 -45.73 5.44
N GLN A 113 5.80 -45.74 4.16
CA GLN A 113 6.15 -46.97 3.47
C GLN A 113 7.40 -47.63 4.08
N ARG A 114 8.44 -46.84 4.40
CA ARG A 114 9.65 -47.35 5.08
C ARG A 114 9.32 -47.95 6.45
N PHE A 115 8.50 -47.28 7.24
CA PHE A 115 8.07 -47.77 8.55
C PHE A 115 7.32 -49.10 8.43
N MET A 116 6.38 -49.21 7.49
CA MET A 116 5.65 -50.45 7.23
C MET A 116 6.56 -51.59 6.75
N ASN A 117 7.60 -51.30 5.98
CA ASN A 117 8.56 -52.31 5.55
C ASN A 117 9.46 -52.78 6.70
N LEU A 118 9.88 -51.86 7.59
CA LEU A 118 10.66 -52.20 8.79
C LEU A 118 9.84 -53.04 9.77
N SER A 119 8.57 -52.68 10.01
CA SER A 119 7.68 -53.44 10.90
C SER A 119 7.36 -54.83 10.35
N LYS A 120 7.23 -54.98 9.01
CA LYS A 120 7.13 -56.30 8.37
C LYS A 120 8.40 -57.13 8.50
N GLY A 121 9.58 -56.50 8.44
CA GLY A 121 10.87 -57.18 8.68
C GLY A 121 11.07 -57.63 10.14
N GLN A 122 10.48 -56.90 11.10
CA GLN A 122 10.48 -57.26 12.52
C GLN A 122 9.35 -58.24 12.89
N GLY A 123 8.39 -58.46 11.99
CA GLY A 123 7.25 -59.35 12.16
C GLY A 123 7.55 -60.86 12.02
N HIS A 124 8.74 -61.26 11.57
CA HIS A 124 9.12 -62.69 11.56
C HIS A 124 9.45 -63.24 12.98
N LEU A 125 9.44 -62.41 14.03
CA LEU A 125 9.54 -62.89 15.41
C LEU A 125 8.20 -62.84 16.18
N LEU A 126 7.13 -62.34 15.57
CA LEU A 126 5.82 -62.23 16.21
C LEU A 126 4.74 -62.61 15.18
N GLU A 127 4.79 -63.84 14.69
CA GLU A 127 3.65 -64.41 14.03
C GLU A 127 2.52 -64.63 15.04
N GLN A 128 1.29 -64.46 14.55
CA GLN A 128 0.02 -64.91 15.13
C GLN A 128 -0.78 -63.86 15.92
N GLY A 129 -1.50 -63.02 15.16
CA GLY A 129 -2.51 -62.12 15.71
C GLY A 129 -3.38 -61.45 14.65
N ARG A 130 -4.21 -62.24 13.96
CA ARG A 130 -5.53 -61.89 13.37
C ARG A 130 -5.76 -60.46 12.83
N SER A 131 -6.11 -60.39 11.54
CA SER A 131 -7.51 -60.24 11.07
C SER A 131 -7.57 -59.46 9.75
N SER A 132 -8.14 -60.08 8.71
CA SER A 132 -8.53 -59.44 7.45
C SER A 132 -10.02 -59.13 7.49
N ASP A 133 -10.38 -57.88 7.17
CA ASP A 133 -11.64 -57.38 6.57
C ASP A 133 -11.64 -55.84 6.70
N SER A 134 -12.15 -54.97 5.82
CA SER A 134 -12.78 -55.07 4.50
C SER A 134 -13.11 -53.60 4.08
N MET A 135 -12.76 -53.19 2.84
CA MET A 135 -13.57 -52.45 1.84
C MET A 135 -14.51 -51.29 2.34
N VAL A 136 -14.67 -50.06 1.82
CA VAL A 136 -14.44 -49.39 0.52
C VAL A 136 -14.58 -47.83 0.71
N THR A 137 -13.95 -47.06 -0.20
CA THR A 137 -14.34 -45.73 -0.80
C THR A 137 -15.15 -44.69 -0.03
N ASN A 138 -14.64 -43.44 0.02
CA ASN A 138 -14.96 -42.37 -0.94
C ASN A 138 -14.53 -41.01 -0.34
N ILE A 139 -13.45 -40.39 -0.84
CA ILE A 139 -13.17 -38.98 -0.57
C ILE A 139 -13.12 -38.28 -1.93
N SER A 140 -14.26 -37.68 -2.28
CA SER A 140 -14.43 -36.84 -3.45
C SER A 140 -13.43 -35.69 -3.38
N SER A 141 -12.39 -35.78 -4.21
CA SER A 141 -11.44 -34.70 -4.42
C SER A 141 -12.07 -33.71 -5.39
N ASN A 142 -12.91 -32.81 -4.88
CA ASN A 142 -13.35 -31.67 -5.66
C ASN A 142 -12.17 -30.71 -5.79
N SER A 143 -11.31 -30.94 -6.79
CA SER A 143 -10.41 -29.90 -7.29
C SER A 143 -11.25 -28.87 -8.07
N ALA A 144 -12.04 -28.07 -7.34
CA ALA A 144 -12.54 -26.84 -7.89
C ALA A 144 -11.34 -25.91 -8.02
N ASN A 145 -10.71 -25.89 -9.19
CA ASN A 145 -9.87 -24.77 -9.61
C ASN A 145 -10.77 -23.53 -9.52
N PRO A 146 -10.50 -22.55 -8.63
CA PRO A 146 -11.08 -21.24 -8.83
C PRO A 146 -10.38 -20.71 -10.06
N ARG A 147 -11.07 -20.74 -11.20
CA ARG A 147 -10.67 -19.94 -12.35
C ARG A 147 -10.53 -18.52 -11.83
N GLN A 148 -9.29 -18.05 -11.77
CA GLN A 148 -8.99 -16.63 -11.58
C GLN A 148 -9.41 -15.94 -12.87
N ASP A 149 -10.70 -15.64 -12.96
CA ASP A 149 -11.14 -14.50 -13.73
C ASP A 149 -10.57 -13.29 -12.97
N PHE A 150 -9.34 -12.89 -13.31
CA PHE A 150 -8.79 -11.59 -12.96
C PHE A 150 -9.59 -10.54 -13.75
N VAL A 151 -10.86 -10.39 -13.36
CA VAL A 151 -11.72 -9.30 -13.80
C VAL A 151 -10.98 -8.02 -13.50
N ASN A 152 -10.77 -7.21 -14.54
CA ASN A 152 -10.07 -5.93 -14.51
C ASN A 152 -10.33 -5.17 -13.19
N VAL A 153 -9.37 -5.27 -12.24
CA VAL A 153 -9.45 -4.71 -10.88
C VAL A 153 -9.08 -3.21 -10.91
N CYS A 154 -9.19 -2.54 -12.06
CA CYS A 154 -8.71 -1.16 -12.21
C CYS A 154 -9.77 -0.24 -12.82
N SER A 155 -11.06 -0.46 -12.51
CA SER A 155 -12.16 0.43 -12.90
C SER A 155 -12.98 0.95 -11.70
N PHE A 156 -12.35 1.14 -10.54
CA PHE A 156 -13.07 1.45 -9.29
C PHE A 156 -13.38 2.93 -9.08
N LEU A 157 -12.74 3.84 -9.82
CA LEU A 157 -12.85 5.28 -9.61
C LEU A 157 -13.37 6.01 -10.85
N THR A 158 -14.55 5.62 -11.34
CA THR A 158 -15.23 6.34 -12.43
C THR A 158 -16.32 7.25 -11.86
N LEU A 159 -16.11 8.57 -11.85
CA LEU A 159 -17.14 9.57 -11.53
C LEU A 159 -18.43 9.30 -12.34
N GLY A 160 -19.49 8.85 -11.66
CA GLY A 160 -20.84 8.72 -12.21
C GLY A 160 -21.26 7.36 -12.78
N LYS A 161 -20.45 6.29 -12.68
CA LYS A 161 -20.89 4.94 -13.09
C LYS A 161 -20.64 3.89 -12.01
N LEU A 162 -21.65 3.69 -11.17
CA LEU A 162 -21.83 2.43 -10.46
C LEU A 162 -22.31 1.39 -11.49
N THR A 163 -21.39 0.76 -12.24
CA THR A 163 -21.78 -0.29 -13.18
C THR A 163 -22.17 -1.55 -12.41
N ARG A 164 -23.48 -1.69 -12.21
CA ARG A 164 -24.24 -2.94 -12.15
C ARG A 164 -23.59 -4.02 -13.04
N SER A 165 -23.07 -5.09 -12.44
CA SER A 165 -23.22 -6.48 -12.91
C SER A 165 -22.45 -7.44 -11.98
N LEU A 166 -23.17 -8.26 -11.21
CA LEU A 166 -22.95 -9.70 -11.07
C LEU A 166 -23.89 -10.28 -10.00
N ASN A 167 -25.15 -10.46 -10.38
CA ASN A 167 -26.02 -11.48 -9.79
C ASN A 167 -27.31 -11.61 -10.61
N ALA A 168 -27.20 -12.44 -11.63
CA ALA A 168 -28.36 -13.09 -12.21
C ALA A 168 -28.85 -14.21 -11.26
N THR A 169 -30.19 -14.32 -11.18
CA THR A 169 -31.05 -15.45 -10.76
C THR A 169 -31.35 -15.68 -9.27
N PRO A 170 -32.54 -16.24 -8.89
CA PRO A 170 -33.63 -16.79 -9.71
C PRO A 170 -35.04 -16.21 -9.43
N LYS A 171 -36.00 -16.59 -10.30
CA LYS A 171 -37.46 -16.39 -10.15
C LYS A 171 -37.94 -16.81 -8.76
N LEU A 172 -38.57 -15.89 -8.02
CA LEU A 172 -39.46 -16.24 -6.92
C LEU A 172 -40.90 -16.31 -7.46
N SER A 173 -41.39 -17.54 -7.62
CA SER A 173 -42.79 -17.84 -7.84
C SER A 173 -43.55 -17.63 -6.54
N CYS A 174 -44.09 -16.42 -6.33
CA CYS A 174 -45.08 -16.19 -5.28
C CYS A 174 -46.47 -16.50 -5.85
N ARG A 175 -46.93 -17.74 -5.61
CA ARG A 175 -48.33 -18.15 -5.76
C ARG A 175 -49.09 -17.58 -4.55
N LEU A 176 -49.91 -16.56 -4.75
CA LEU A 176 -50.94 -16.15 -3.78
C LEU A 176 -52.25 -16.86 -4.16
N PRO A 177 -52.93 -17.56 -3.23
CA PRO A 177 -54.32 -17.93 -3.43
C PRO A 177 -55.22 -16.76 -2.99
N PHE A 178 -56.05 -16.26 -3.90
CA PHE A 178 -57.25 -15.50 -3.55
C PHE A 178 -58.37 -16.50 -3.22
N PRO A 179 -59.12 -16.32 -2.13
CA PRO A 179 -60.49 -16.78 -2.04
C PRO A 179 -61.46 -15.61 -2.31
N ASP A 180 -62.64 -16.00 -2.82
CA ASP A 180 -63.75 -15.17 -3.33
C ASP A 180 -64.32 -14.13 -2.33
#